data_AF-A0A9D7QPJ0-F1
#
_entry.id   AF-A0A9D7QPJ0-F1
#
_cell.length_a   1.000
_cell.length_b   1.000
_cell.length_c   1.000
_cell.angle_alpha   90.00
_cell.angle_beta   90.00
_cell.angle_gamma   90.00
#
_symmetry.space_group_name_H-M   'P 1'
#
loop_
_entity.id
_entity.type
_entity.pdbx_description
1 polymer ?
#
loop_
_entity_poly.entity_id
_entity_poly.type
_entity_poly.pdbx_seq_one_letter_code
_entity_poly.pdbx_strand_id
1 'polypeptide(L)'
;MRSLRAVALAALLSAFSQPALAQTANPQGSGPIVAALGWLQGTLLGNVATAVAVMAVAAVGFMMLTGRMNWRFGATVIIGTFILFGAGAIVSGIQAAAAVG
;
A
#
# COMPACT_ATOMS: atom_id res chain seq x y z
N MET A 1 9.82 -36.07 -5.53
CA MET A 1 11.12 -35.71 -4.91
C MET A 1 11.73 -34.40 -5.45
N ARG A 2 11.62 -34.08 -6.75
CA ARG A 2 12.11 -32.80 -7.31
C ARG A 2 11.33 -31.56 -6.86
N SER A 3 10.01 -31.67 -6.71
CA SER A 3 9.14 -30.59 -6.23
C SER A 3 9.40 -30.20 -4.77
N LEU A 4 9.76 -31.17 -3.92
CA LEU A 4 10.08 -30.92 -2.50
C LEU A 4 11.34 -30.06 -2.34
N ARG A 5 12.33 -30.25 -3.23
CA ARG A 5 13.56 -29.45 -3.26
C ARG A 5 13.31 -28.02 -3.73
N ALA A 6 12.38 -27.82 -4.66
CA ALA A 6 11.99 -26.49 -5.14
C ALA A 6 11.25 -25.68 -4.06
N VAL A 7 10.37 -26.34 -3.29
CA VAL A 7 9.69 -25.71 -2.14
C VAL A 7 10.68 -25.33 -1.03
N ALA A 8 11.64 -26.21 -0.72
CA ALA A 8 12.68 -25.92 0.28
C ALA A 8 13.59 -24.75 -0.15
N LEU A 9 13.94 -24.67 -1.44
CA LEU A 9 14.72 -23.56 -1.98
C LEU A 9 13.92 -22.24 -1.93
N ALA A 10 12.64 -22.26 -2.32
CA ALA A 10 11.76 -21.09 -2.24
C ALA A 10 11.57 -20.60 -0.79
N ALA A 11 11.41 -21.52 0.17
CA ALA A 11 11.33 -21.21 1.60
C ALA A 11 12.62 -20.57 2.12
N LEU A 12 13.78 -21.08 1.67
CA LEU A 12 15.08 -20.47 1.97
C LEU A 12 15.19 -19.06 1.38
N LEU A 13 14.75 -18.83 0.13
CA LEU A 13 14.79 -17.49 -0.48
C LEU A 13 13.83 -16.50 0.21
N SER A 14 12.67 -16.94 0.71
CA SER A 14 11.77 -16.07 1.48
C SER A 14 12.34 -15.66 2.84
N ALA A 15 13.22 -16.47 3.43
CA ALA A 15 13.89 -16.14 4.69
C ALA A 15 14.92 -15.01 4.56
N PHE A 16 15.38 -14.70 3.32
CA PHE A 16 16.28 -13.57 3.06
C PHE A 16 15.54 -12.24 2.80
N SER A 17 14.20 -12.23 2.77
CA SER A 17 13.42 -11.00 2.67
C SER A 17 13.32 -10.29 4.02
N GLN A 18 14.46 -9.96 4.64
CA GLN A 18 14.48 -9.14 5.85
C GLN A 18 14.06 -7.70 5.49
N PRO A 19 13.08 -7.11 6.19
CA PRO A 19 12.83 -5.67 6.06
C PRO A 19 14.13 -4.94 6.43
N ALA A 20 14.51 -3.95 5.63
CA ALA A 20 15.76 -3.23 5.80
C ALA A 20 15.94 -2.76 7.26
N LEU A 21 16.96 -3.31 7.94
CA LEU A 21 17.36 -2.97 9.32
C LEU A 21 17.73 -1.48 9.52
N ALA A 22 17.69 -0.67 8.46
CA ALA A 22 17.84 0.78 8.53
C ALA A 22 16.68 1.48 9.28
N GLN A 23 15.53 0.83 9.47
CA GLN A 23 14.37 1.41 10.15
C GLN A 23 14.41 1.25 11.68
N THR A 24 15.21 0.32 12.20
CA THR A 24 15.27 0.00 13.64
C THR A 24 16.46 0.61 14.37
N ALA A 25 17.54 0.92 13.67
CA ALA A 25 18.71 1.58 14.24
C ALA A 25 18.61 3.10 14.03
N ASN A 26 17.76 3.79 14.79
CA ASN A 26 17.76 5.26 14.80
C ASN A 26 19.07 5.75 15.46
N PRO A 27 19.95 6.49 14.76
CA PRO A 27 21.12 7.10 15.38
C PRO A 27 20.72 7.99 16.58
N GLN A 28 21.49 7.98 17.67
CA GLN A 28 21.26 8.89 18.80
C GLN A 28 21.14 10.35 18.30
N GLY A 29 20.02 11.02 18.58
CA GLY A 29 19.71 12.36 18.07
C GLY A 29 18.74 12.42 16.89
N SER A 30 18.29 11.27 16.34
CA SER A 30 17.35 11.22 15.21
C SER A 30 15.90 11.56 15.56
N GLY A 31 15.59 11.85 16.84
CA GLY A 31 14.23 12.15 17.31
C GLY A 31 13.47 13.18 16.45
N PRO A 32 14.09 14.32 16.09
CA PRO A 32 13.45 15.31 15.21
C PRO A 32 13.28 14.84 13.75
N ILE A 33 14.24 14.08 13.21
CA ILE A 33 14.15 13.52 11.85
C ILE A 33 13.02 12.47 11.79
N VAL A 34 12.94 11.58 12.78
CA VAL A 34 11.93 10.53 12.84
C VAL A 34 10.55 11.14 13.07
N ALA A 35 10.45 12.19 13.90
CA ALA A 35 9.21 12.95 14.07
C ALA A 35 8.79 13.68 12.78
N ALA A 36 9.74 14.27 12.05
CA ALA A 36 9.46 14.92 10.77
C ALA A 36 9.02 13.91 9.70
N LEU A 37 9.68 12.75 9.62
CA LEU A 37 9.27 11.66 8.73
C LEU A 37 7.89 11.11 9.12
N GLY A 38 7.58 10.98 10.41
CA GLY A 38 6.25 10.60 10.89
C GLY A 38 5.18 11.62 10.54
N TRP A 39 5.48 12.92 10.60
CA TRP A 39 4.57 13.99 10.20
C TRP A 39 4.33 14.01 8.68
N LEU A 40 5.40 13.85 7.88
CA LEU A 40 5.30 13.70 6.43
C LEU A 40 4.50 12.45 6.06
N GLN A 41 4.73 11.33 6.74
CA GLN A 41 3.96 10.11 6.54
C GLN A 41 2.48 10.33 6.88
N GLY A 42 2.17 10.96 8.02
CA GLY A 42 0.79 11.22 8.44
C GLY A 42 0.06 12.19 7.50
N THR A 43 0.74 13.21 6.98
CA THR A 43 0.14 14.13 6.01
C THR A 43 -0.05 13.46 4.65
N LEU A 44 0.96 12.73 4.14
CA LEU A 44 0.93 12.08 2.83
C LEU A 44 0.03 10.84 2.78
N LEU A 45 -0.14 10.10 3.87
CA LEU A 45 -1.00 8.90 3.91
C LEU A 45 -2.37 9.16 4.54
N GLY A 46 -2.53 10.25 5.31
CA GLY A 46 -3.77 10.57 6.02
C GLY A 46 -4.70 11.50 5.25
N ASN A 47 -4.80 12.75 5.73
CA ASN A 47 -5.79 13.72 5.24
C ASN A 47 -5.55 14.17 3.79
N VAL A 48 -4.29 14.35 3.38
CA VAL A 48 -4.01 14.83 2.00
C VAL A 48 -4.34 13.74 0.99
N ALA A 49 -3.95 12.48 1.26
CA ALA A 49 -4.28 11.36 0.38
C ALA A 49 -5.79 11.22 0.22
N THR A 50 -6.53 11.19 1.33
CA THR A 50 -7.99 11.02 1.28
C THR A 50 -8.68 12.19 0.57
N ALA A 51 -8.21 13.44 0.75
CA ALA A 51 -8.72 14.59 0.02
C ALA A 51 -8.51 14.47 -1.50
N VAL A 52 -7.31 14.08 -1.95
CA VAL A 52 -7.01 13.89 -3.38
C VAL A 52 -7.88 12.77 -3.98
N ALA A 53 -8.10 11.70 -3.22
CA ALA A 53 -8.96 10.60 -3.64
C ALA A 53 -10.41 11.05 -3.88
N VAL A 54 -10.96 11.82 -2.93
CA VAL A 54 -12.31 12.36 -3.05
C VAL A 54 -12.42 13.29 -4.26
N MET A 55 -11.41 14.13 -4.50
CA MET A 55 -11.38 14.99 -5.70
C MET A 55 -11.37 14.18 -7.00
N ALA A 56 -10.58 13.09 -7.06
CA ALA A 56 -10.56 12.21 -8.21
C ALA A 56 -11.91 11.54 -8.45
N VAL A 57 -12.56 11.02 -7.41
CA VAL A 57 -13.89 10.40 -7.49
C VAL A 57 -14.95 11.42 -7.93
N ALA A 58 -14.91 12.64 -7.38
CA ALA A 58 -15.83 13.72 -7.75
C ALA A 58 -15.65 14.14 -9.22
N ALA A 59 -14.41 14.26 -9.70
CA ALA A 59 -14.12 14.56 -11.10
C ALA A 59 -14.65 13.47 -12.04
N VAL A 60 -14.50 12.19 -11.69
CA VAL A 60 -15.09 11.08 -12.46
C VAL A 60 -16.61 11.17 -12.49
N GLY A 61 -17.26 11.45 -11.36
CA GLY A 61 -18.71 11.63 -11.29
C GLY A 61 -19.19 12.77 -12.19
N PHE A 62 -18.49 13.91 -12.18
CA PHE A 62 -18.81 15.04 -13.05
C PHE A 62 -18.65 14.68 -14.54
N MET A 63 -17.60 13.93 -14.85
CA MET A 63 -17.27 13.53 -16.21
C MET A 63 -18.23 12.42 -16.71
N MET A 64 -18.79 11.60 -15.83
CA MET A 64 -19.87 10.65 -16.14
C MET A 64 -21.19 11.35 -16.50
N LEU A 65 -21.50 12.49 -15.89
CA LEU A 65 -22.70 13.29 -16.22
C LEU A 65 -22.65 13.88 -17.64
N THR A 66 -21.46 13.98 -18.25
CA THR A 66 -21.33 14.43 -19.65
C THR A 66 -21.82 13.41 -20.69
N GLY A 67 -22.26 12.22 -20.25
CA GLY A 67 -23.00 11.23 -21.05
C GLY A 67 -22.19 10.47 -22.10
N ARG A 68 -20.97 10.92 -22.40
CA ARG A 68 -20.09 10.38 -23.45
C ARG A 68 -18.86 9.63 -22.96
N MET A 69 -18.70 9.45 -21.64
CA MET A 69 -17.55 8.76 -21.08
C MET A 69 -17.77 7.23 -21.05
N ASN A 70 -16.74 6.47 -21.43
CA ASN A 70 -16.71 5.03 -21.28
C ASN A 70 -16.85 4.67 -19.79
N TRP A 71 -17.95 4.05 -19.39
CA TRP A 71 -18.17 3.53 -18.03
C TRP A 71 -16.99 2.71 -17.48
N ARG A 72 -16.27 2.01 -18.37
CA ARG A 72 -15.03 1.28 -18.07
C ARG A 72 -13.96 2.16 -17.44
N PHE A 73 -13.79 3.39 -17.94
CA PHE A 73 -12.81 4.34 -17.40
C PHE A 73 -13.14 4.72 -15.96
N GLY A 74 -14.41 5.00 -15.70
CA GLY A 74 -14.90 5.29 -14.35
C GLY A 74 -14.69 4.13 -13.38
N ALA A 75 -14.99 2.91 -13.81
CA ALA A 75 -14.74 1.71 -13.01
C ALA A 75 -13.25 1.52 -12.68
N THR A 76 -12.34 1.76 -13.64
CA THR A 76 -10.90 1.68 -13.40
C THR A 76 -10.42 2.68 -12.35
N VAL A 77 -10.93 3.92 -12.35
CA VAL A 77 -10.54 4.93 -11.34
C VAL A 77 -11.04 4.56 -9.94
N ILE A 78 -12.27 4.03 -9.82
CA ILE A 78 -12.82 3.59 -8.54
C ILE A 78 -12.01 2.40 -8.00
N ILE A 79 -11.69 1.41 -8.84
CA ILE A 79 -10.84 0.27 -8.45
C ILE A 79 -9.44 0.75 -8.03
N GLY A 80 -8.84 1.69 -8.77
CA GLY A 80 -7.55 2.26 -8.41
C GLY A 80 -7.57 2.94 -7.04
N THR A 81 -8.62 3.72 -6.76
CA THR A 81 -8.81 4.36 -5.44
C THR A 81 -8.90 3.32 -4.34
N PHE A 82 -9.70 2.25 -4.54
CA PHE A 82 -9.80 1.17 -3.57
C PHE A 82 -8.45 0.51 -3.28
N ILE A 83 -7.62 0.26 -4.30
CA ILE A 83 -6.30 -0.37 -4.11
C ILE A 83 -5.35 0.56 -3.34
N LEU A 84 -5.31 1.87 -3.64
CA LEU A 84 -4.44 2.82 -2.92
C LEU A 84 -4.76 2.89 -1.42
N PHE A 85 -6.04 3.03 -1.06
CA PHE A 85 -6.45 3.19 0.35
C PHE A 85 -6.63 1.85 1.08
N GLY A 86 -7.00 0.79 0.36
CA GLY A 86 -7.17 -0.57 0.89
C GLY A 86 -5.88 -1.35 1.07
N ALA A 87 -4.76 -0.89 0.48
CA ALA A 87 -3.47 -1.59 0.50
C ALA A 87 -3.03 -2.03 1.90
N GLY A 88 -3.16 -1.16 2.91
CA GLY A 88 -2.77 -1.50 4.28
C GLY A 88 -3.56 -2.67 4.86
N ALA A 89 -4.88 -2.70 4.66
CA ALA A 89 -5.75 -3.77 5.11
C ALA A 89 -5.48 -5.09 4.36
N ILE A 90 -5.25 -5.00 3.04
CA ILE A 90 -4.89 -6.16 2.20
C ILE A 90 -3.58 -6.77 2.68
N VAL A 91 -2.56 -5.94 2.88
CA VAL A 91 -1.24 -6.38 3.35
C VAL A 91 -1.34 -6.97 4.76
N SER A 92 -2.06 -6.33 5.67
CA SER A 92 -2.28 -6.85 7.02
C SER A 92 -2.99 -8.21 7.01
N GLY A 93 -3.98 -8.40 6.12
CA GLY A 93 -4.68 -9.67 5.97
C GLY A 93 -3.77 -10.80 5.45
N ILE A 94 -2.92 -10.48 4.47
CA ILE A 94 -1.93 -11.45 3.94
C ILE A 94 -0.91 -11.83 5.02
N GLN A 95 -0.39 -10.85 5.76
CA GLN A 95 0.55 -11.11 6.86
C GLN A 95 -0.09 -11.96 7.97
N ALA A 96 -1.35 -11.69 8.33
CA ALA A 96 -2.07 -12.49 9.31
C ALA A 96 -2.25 -13.95 8.84
N ALA A 97 -2.59 -14.17 7.57
CA ALA A 97 -2.70 -15.52 7.00
C ALA A 97 -1.35 -16.25 6.95
N ALA A 98 -0.27 -15.53 6.62
CA ALA A 98 1.09 -16.07 6.58
C ALA A 98 1.67 -16.37 7.97
N ALA A 99 1.19 -15.70 9.02
CA ALA A 99 1.62 -15.96 10.40
C ALA A 99 0.94 -17.19 11.03
N VAL A 100 -0.16 -17.66 10.44
CA VAL A 100 -0.92 -18.83 10.90
C VAL A 100 -0.52 -20.13 10.18
N GLY A 101 0.12 -20.03 9.00
CA GLY A 101 0.63 -21.16 8.22
C GLY A 101 2.10 -21.46 8.49
#